data_AF-A0A5P8NF59-F1
#
_entry.id   AF-A0A5P8NF59-F1
#
_cell.length_a   1.000
_cell.length_b   1.000
_cell.length_c   1.000
_cell.angle_alpha   90.00
_cell.angle_beta   90.00
_cell.angle_gamma   90.00
#
_symmetry.space_group_name_H-M   'P 1'
#
loop_
_entity.id
_entity.type
_entity.pdbx_description
1 polymer ?
#
loop_
_entity_poly.entity_id
_entity_poly.type
_entity_poly.pdbx_seq_one_letter_code
_entity_poly.pdbx_strand_id
1 'polypeptide(L)'
;MKKQYIFLIMIAIILYILYLIGTFTYKEYKINGSIEYISKLNIEIKERNKLALEIIEYKKSKAYRNMILKQQLSFKNKGEKVVYLTSEQKYNKYVNEVLPEEIDSLETNIEDNIVNGMTIFEKWIYFLFKIDTR
;
A
#
# COMPACT_ATOMS: atom_id res chain seq x y z
N MET A 1 65.47 -31.75 -25.90
CA MET A 1 65.16 -30.39 -25.45
C MET A 1 63.97 -29.77 -26.22
N LYS A 2 64.01 -29.60 -27.56
CA LYS A 2 62.90 -29.00 -28.34
C LYS A 2 61.52 -29.67 -28.17
N LYS A 3 61.48 -31.00 -28.03
CA LYS A 3 60.23 -31.77 -27.84
C LYS A 3 59.56 -31.56 -26.48
N GLN A 4 60.32 -31.23 -25.43
CA GLN A 4 59.77 -30.96 -24.09
C GLN A 4 58.96 -29.65 -24.06
N TYR A 5 59.38 -28.64 -24.83
CA TYR A 5 58.64 -27.38 -24.95
C TYR A 5 57.29 -27.54 -25.65
N ILE A 6 57.22 -28.40 -26.66
CA ILE A 6 55.95 -28.75 -27.35
C ILE A 6 54.95 -29.39 -26.38
N PHE A 7 55.44 -30.28 -25.51
CA PHE A 7 54.59 -30.90 -24.50
C PHE A 7 54.06 -29.88 -23.48
N LEU A 8 54.91 -28.94 -23.06
CA LEU A 8 54.56 -27.87 -22.12
C LEU A 8 53.53 -26.89 -22.71
N ILE A 9 53.68 -26.55 -24.00
CA ILE A 9 52.69 -25.76 -24.75
C ILE A 9 51.34 -26.49 -24.85
N MET A 10 51.35 -27.80 -25.10
CA MET A 10 50.11 -28.59 -25.13
C MET A 10 49.36 -28.54 -23.79
N ILE A 11 50.08 -28.67 -22.68
CA ILE A 11 49.51 -28.56 -21.34
C ILE A 11 48.92 -27.17 -21.12
N ALA A 12 49.64 -26.11 -21.51
CA ALA A 12 49.14 -24.74 -21.39
C ALA A 12 47.84 -24.53 -22.19
N ILE A 13 47.74 -25.09 -23.40
CA ILE A 13 46.53 -25.04 -24.22
C ILE A 13 45.36 -25.77 -23.54
N ILE A 14 45.61 -26.97 -22.98
CA ILE A 14 44.59 -27.74 -22.27
C ILE A 14 44.07 -26.96 -21.05
N LEU A 15 44.97 -26.40 -20.24
CA LEU A 15 44.60 -25.58 -19.08
C LEU A 15 43.80 -24.34 -19.50
N TYR A 16 44.17 -23.71 -20.62
CA TYR A 16 43.45 -22.56 -21.15
C TYR A 16 42.03 -22.93 -21.59
N ILE A 17 41.84 -24.06 -22.28
CA ILE A 17 40.51 -24.53 -22.69
C ILE A 17 39.66 -24.85 -21.45
N LEU A 18 40.22 -25.52 -20.44
CA LEU A 18 39.55 -25.79 -19.16
C LEU A 18 39.08 -24.51 -18.48
N TYR A 19 39.93 -23.48 -18.43
CA TYR A 19 39.57 -22.17 -17.91
C TYR A 19 38.41 -21.55 -18.70
N LEU A 20 38.46 -21.63 -20.03
CA LEU A 20 37.44 -21.07 -20.91
C LEU A 20 36.08 -21.76 -20.70
N ILE A 21 36.07 -23.10 -20.60
CA ILE A 21 34.86 -23.87 -20.28
C ILE A 21 34.30 -23.45 -18.93
N GLY A 22 35.13 -23.42 -17.88
CA GLY A 22 34.67 -23.04 -16.54
C GLY A 22 34.06 -21.64 -16.48
N THR A 23 34.71 -20.66 -17.12
CA THR A 23 34.19 -19.28 -17.18
C THR A 23 32.90 -19.17 -17.99
N PHE A 24 32.79 -19.93 -19.09
CA PHE A 24 31.59 -19.95 -19.92
C PHE A 24 30.41 -20.55 -19.16
N THR A 25 30.58 -21.72 -18.55
CA THR A 25 29.54 -22.39 -17.75
C THR A 25 29.07 -21.51 -16.58
N TYR A 26 30.00 -20.82 -15.91
CA TYR A 26 29.62 -19.89 -14.83
C TYR A 26 28.77 -18.70 -15.34
N LYS A 27 29.17 -18.11 -16.47
CA LYS A 27 28.40 -17.01 -17.09
C LYS A 27 27.02 -17.49 -17.54
N GLU A 28 26.96 -18.66 -18.16
CA GLU A 28 25.70 -19.27 -18.62
C GLU A 28 24.75 -19.51 -17.45
N TYR A 29 25.24 -20.06 -16.34
CA TYR A 29 24.42 -20.25 -15.14
C TYR A 29 23.83 -18.94 -14.61
N LYS A 30 24.66 -17.89 -14.52
CA LYS A 30 24.20 -16.56 -14.09
C LYS A 30 23.15 -15.95 -15.03
N ILE A 31 23.37 -16.08 -16.34
CA ILE A 31 22.45 -15.57 -17.35
C ILE A 31 21.12 -16.32 -17.28
N ASN A 32 21.14 -17.65 -17.19
CA ASN A 32 19.94 -18.47 -17.11
C ASN A 32 19.11 -18.14 -15.86
N GLY A 33 19.76 -17.98 -14.69
CA GLY A 33 19.06 -17.53 -13.49
C GLY A 33 18.41 -16.15 -13.65
N SER A 34 19.08 -15.23 -14.35
CA SER A 34 18.53 -13.89 -14.63
C SER A 34 17.33 -13.96 -15.60
N ILE A 35 17.40 -14.83 -16.61
CA ILE A 35 16.30 -15.08 -17.55
C ILE A 35 15.09 -15.65 -16.82
N GLU A 36 15.29 -16.65 -15.96
CA GLU A 36 14.21 -17.25 -15.18
C GLU A 36 13.54 -16.23 -14.25
N TYR A 37 14.33 -15.40 -13.57
CA TYR A 37 13.83 -14.33 -12.73
C TYR A 37 12.98 -13.31 -13.51
N ILE A 38 13.48 -12.83 -14.65
CA ILE A 38 12.75 -11.89 -15.51
C ILE A 38 11.47 -12.53 -16.05
N SER A 39 11.51 -13.82 -16.41
CA SER A 39 10.34 -14.57 -16.88
C SER A 39 9.24 -14.63 -15.81
N LYS A 40 9.60 -14.95 -14.56
CA LYS A 40 8.67 -14.97 -13.43
C LYS A 40 8.05 -13.59 -13.18
N LEU A 41 8.86 -12.53 -13.19
CA LEU A 41 8.37 -11.16 -13.04
C LEU A 41 7.39 -10.78 -14.16
N ASN A 42 7.68 -11.14 -15.40
CA ASN A 42 6.78 -10.85 -16.52
C ASN A 42 5.41 -11.54 -16.37
N ILE A 43 5.40 -12.79 -15.88
CA ILE A 43 4.15 -13.52 -15.61
C ILE A 43 3.34 -12.79 -14.53
N GLU A 44 3.98 -12.46 -13.40
CA GLU A 44 3.32 -11.76 -12.29
C GLU A 44 2.75 -10.39 -12.71
N ILE A 45 3.53 -9.61 -13.46
CA ILE A 45 3.09 -8.31 -13.98
C ILE A 45 1.92 -8.48 -14.95
N LYS A 46 1.95 -9.51 -15.79
CA LYS A 46 0.86 -9.79 -16.73
C LYS A 46 -0.45 -10.15 -16.01
N GLU A 47 -0.37 -10.95 -14.95
CA GLU A 47 -1.53 -11.27 -14.11
C GLU A 47 -2.08 -10.02 -13.42
N ARG A 48 -1.22 -9.20 -12.83
CA ARG A 48 -1.62 -7.92 -12.21
C ARG A 48 -2.27 -6.97 -13.21
N ASN A 49 -1.74 -6.88 -14.43
CA ASN A 49 -2.34 -6.08 -15.49
C ASN A 49 -3.73 -6.60 -15.87
N LYS A 50 -3.91 -7.93 -15.96
CA LYS A 50 -5.21 -8.54 -16.24
C LYS A 50 -6.23 -8.19 -15.14
N LEU A 51 -5.87 -8.37 -13.87
CA LEU A 51 -6.73 -8.03 -12.75
C LEU A 51 -7.08 -6.53 -12.72
N ALA A 52 -6.09 -5.67 -12.98
CA ALA A 52 -6.33 -4.23 -13.05
C ALA A 52 -7.31 -3.87 -14.17
N LEU A 53 -7.20 -4.50 -15.35
CA LEU A 53 -8.14 -4.31 -16.46
C LEU A 53 -9.55 -4.77 -16.10
N GLU A 54 -9.71 -5.94 -15.48
CA GLU A 54 -11.01 -6.44 -15.00
C GLU A 54 -11.64 -5.49 -13.97
N ILE A 55 -10.85 -4.96 -13.03
CA ILE A 55 -11.32 -3.97 -12.06
C ILE A 55 -11.75 -2.67 -12.76
N ILE A 56 -10.98 -2.20 -13.73
CA ILE A 56 -11.32 -1.00 -14.51
C ILE A 56 -12.63 -1.22 -15.27
N GLU A 57 -12.80 -2.37 -15.90
CA GLU A 57 -14.01 -2.73 -16.63
C GLU A 57 -15.23 -2.79 -15.69
N TYR A 58 -15.08 -3.46 -14.55
CA TYR A 58 -16.12 -3.49 -13.52
C TYR A 58 -16.48 -2.10 -13.01
N LYS A 59 -15.49 -1.24 -12.73
CA LYS A 59 -15.72 0.16 -12.31
C LYS A 59 -16.38 1.00 -13.40
N LYS A 60 -16.11 0.71 -14.67
CA LYS A 60 -16.78 1.37 -15.80
C LYS A 60 -18.24 0.95 -15.93
N SER A 61 -18.64 -0.22 -15.43
CA SER A 61 -20.00 -0.73 -15.55
C SER A 61 -21.04 0.23 -14.96
N LYS A 62 -22.24 0.24 -15.57
CA LYS A 62 -23.36 1.08 -15.10
C LYS A 62 -23.82 0.68 -13.70
N ALA A 63 -23.74 -0.60 -13.36
CA ALA A 63 -24.09 -1.13 -12.05
C ALA A 63 -23.19 -0.56 -10.94
N TYR A 64 -21.86 -0.59 -11.14
CA TYR A 64 -20.92 -0.02 -10.18
C TYR A 64 -21.12 1.49 -10.01
N ARG A 65 -21.26 2.23 -11.12
CA ARG A 65 -21.53 3.68 -11.05
C ARG A 65 -22.82 3.96 -10.28
N ASN A 66 -23.91 3.24 -10.55
CA ASN A 66 -25.17 3.39 -9.86
C ASN A 66 -25.05 3.06 -8.36
N MET A 67 -24.32 2.01 -8.00
CA MET A 67 -24.03 1.65 -6.61
C MET A 67 -23.31 2.79 -5.87
N ILE A 68 -22.25 3.33 -6.47
CA ILE A 68 -21.49 4.46 -5.89
C ILE A 68 -22.37 5.71 -5.74
N LEU A 69 -23.17 6.06 -6.76
CA LEU A 69 -24.09 7.20 -6.70
C LEU A 69 -25.14 7.04 -5.59
N LYS A 70 -25.66 5.84 -5.38
CA LYS A 70 -26.60 5.51 -4.29
C LYS A 70 -25.93 5.59 -2.92
N GLN A 71 -24.71 5.07 -2.80
CA GLN A 71 -24.01 4.98 -1.51
C GLN A 71 -23.43 6.34 -1.05
N GLN A 72 -22.82 7.11 -1.96
CA GLN A 72 -22.11 8.34 -1.60
C GLN A 72 -23.00 9.58 -1.68
N LEU A 73 -23.82 9.68 -2.73
CA LEU A 73 -24.62 10.88 -3.01
C LEU A 73 -26.09 10.71 -2.64
N SER A 74 -26.46 9.55 -2.08
CA SER A 74 -27.85 9.21 -1.73
C SER A 74 -28.83 9.37 -2.91
N PHE A 75 -28.34 9.26 -4.15
CA PHE A 75 -29.20 9.34 -5.32
C PHE A 75 -30.10 8.11 -5.41
N LYS A 76 -31.31 8.30 -5.94
CA LYS A 76 -32.29 7.21 -6.14
C LYS A 76 -32.79 7.22 -7.57
N ASN A 77 -33.12 6.05 -8.10
CA ASN A 77 -33.80 5.99 -9.39
C ASN A 77 -35.27 6.38 -9.24
N LYS A 78 -35.87 6.86 -10.34
CA LYS A 78 -37.28 7.25 -10.37
C LYS A 78 -38.17 6.04 -10.01
N GLY A 79 -38.95 6.15 -8.94
CA GLY A 79 -39.85 5.10 -8.46
C GLY A 79 -39.29 4.22 -7.33
N GLU A 80 -38.02 4.37 -6.94
CA GLU A 80 -37.45 3.64 -5.79
C GLU A 80 -37.82 4.31 -4.45
N LYS A 81 -38.24 3.51 -3.46
CA LYS A 81 -38.41 3.94 -2.08
C LYS A 81 -37.12 3.66 -1.30
N VAL A 82 -36.50 4.70 -0.76
CA VAL A 82 -35.26 4.61 0.03
C VAL A 82 -35.61 4.83 1.50
N VAL A 83 -35.20 3.91 2.36
CA VAL A 83 -35.38 3.99 3.82
C VAL A 83 -34.00 4.18 4.44
N TYR A 84 -33.81 5.27 5.18
CA TYR A 84 -32.57 5.51 5.92
C TYR A 84 -32.74 4.94 7.33
N LEU A 85 -31.95 3.91 7.64
CA LEU A 85 -31.89 3.34 8.99
C LEU A 85 -30.84 4.12 9.78
N THR A 86 -31.28 4.97 10.70
CA THR A 86 -30.40 5.67 11.65
C THR A 86 -30.67 5.18 13.07
N SER A 87 -29.68 5.26 13.96
CA SER A 87 -29.90 5.04 15.40
C SER A 87 -30.72 6.19 15.99
N GLU A 88 -31.55 5.89 17.00
CA GLU A 88 -32.41 6.87 17.69
C GLU A 88 -31.60 8.07 18.23
N GLN A 89 -30.39 7.82 18.73
CA GLN A 89 -29.49 8.85 19.24
C GLN A 89 -29.10 9.89 18.17
N LYS A 90 -28.86 9.46 16.93
CA LYS A 90 -28.49 10.36 15.83
C LYS A 90 -29.71 11.10 15.29
N TYR A 91 -30.89 10.48 15.33
CA TYR A 91 -32.14 11.10 14.93
C TYR A 91 -32.54 12.23 15.90
N ASN A 92 -32.46 11.97 17.21
CA ASN A 92 -32.84 12.92 18.26
C ASN A 92 -31.95 14.18 18.29
N LYS A 93 -30.68 14.09 17.83
CA LYS A 93 -29.76 15.24 17.75
C LYS A 93 -30.20 16.33 16.75
N TYR A 94 -30.95 15.95 15.71
CA TYR A 94 -31.31 16.88 14.61
C TYR A 94 -32.81 17.19 14.55
N VAL A 95 -33.65 16.46 15.29
CA VAL A 95 -35.11 16.61 15.26
C VAL A 95 -35.63 17.32 16.51
N ASN A 96 -34.99 17.14 17.66
CA ASN A 96 -35.39 17.84 18.87
C ASN A 96 -34.69 19.20 18.89
N GLU A 97 -35.47 20.26 18.66
CA GLU A 97 -35.09 21.62 18.99
C GLU A 97 -34.83 21.65 20.50
N VAL A 98 -33.56 21.79 20.89
CA VAL A 98 -33.17 21.86 22.30
C VAL A 98 -33.71 23.18 22.84
N LEU A 99 -34.90 23.13 23.45
CA LEU A 99 -35.37 24.17 24.37
C LEU A 99 -34.29 24.31 25.46
N PRO A 100 -33.79 25.54 25.73
CA PRO A 100 -32.69 25.72 26.66
C PRO A 100 -33.23 25.64 28.09
N GLU A 101 -33.38 24.42 28.59
CA GLU A 101 -33.54 24.18 30.01
C GLU A 101 -32.21 23.69 30.59
N GLU A 102 -31.63 24.61 31.35
CA GLU A 102 -30.67 24.46 32.43
C GLU A 102 -29.37 23.72 32.14
N ILE A 103 -28.31 24.53 32.19
CA ILE A 103 -26.90 24.18 32.19
C ILE A 103 -26.68 23.13 33.27
N ASP A 104 -26.53 21.87 32.87
CA ASP A 104 -25.89 20.86 33.69
C ASP A 104 -24.58 20.42 33.04
N SER A 105 -23.57 20.35 33.89
CA SER A 105 -22.14 20.46 33.61
C SER A 105 -21.64 19.79 32.32
N LEU A 106 -20.96 20.60 31.50
CA LEU A 106 -19.99 20.15 30.50
C LEU A 106 -19.07 19.08 31.09
N GLU A 107 -19.17 17.84 30.61
CA GLU A 107 -18.01 16.94 30.58
C GLU A 107 -17.01 17.52 29.57
N THR A 108 -16.23 18.50 30.02
CA THR A 108 -14.99 18.87 29.33
C THR A 108 -14.05 17.68 29.39
N ASN A 109 -13.81 17.06 28.23
CA ASN A 109 -12.67 16.19 28.00
C ASN A 109 -11.42 16.79 28.68
N ILE A 110 -10.96 16.14 29.74
CA ILE A 110 -9.85 16.60 30.57
C ILE A 110 -8.55 16.72 29.74
N GLU A 111 -8.45 16.01 28.61
CA GLU A 111 -7.31 16.06 27.69
C GLU A 111 -7.18 17.38 26.90
N ASP A 112 -8.28 18.04 26.54
CA ASP A 112 -8.22 19.30 25.77
C ASP A 112 -7.73 20.49 26.63
N ASN A 113 -7.80 20.36 27.96
CA ASN A 113 -7.46 21.45 28.89
C ASN A 113 -5.94 21.52 29.20
N ILE A 114 -5.20 20.43 29.00
CA ILE A 114 -3.75 20.38 29.25
C ILE A 114 -2.99 21.14 28.15
N VAL A 115 -3.42 20.99 26.89
CA VAL A 115 -2.71 21.57 25.74
C VAL A 115 -3.03 23.07 25.56
N ASN A 116 -4.17 23.54 26.06
CA ASN A 116 -4.58 24.94 25.88
C ASN A 116 -3.83 25.94 26.76
N GLY A 117 -3.24 25.51 27.88
CA GLY A 117 -2.44 26.37 28.76
C GLY A 117 -0.92 26.34 28.53
N MET A 118 -0.44 25.57 27.55
CA MET A 118 1.00 25.39 27.27
C MET A 118 1.50 26.38 26.21
N THR A 119 2.75 26.83 26.36
CA THR A 119 3.44 27.58 25.29
C THR A 119 3.69 26.67 24.08
N ILE A 120 3.91 27.26 22.89
CA ILE A 120 4.11 26.48 21.65
C ILE A 120 5.23 25.46 21.79
N PHE A 121 6.29 25.77 22.55
CA PHE A 121 7.41 24.86 22.79
C PHE A 121 7.05 23.67 23.70
N GLU A 122 6.31 23.92 24.79
CA GLU A 122 5.81 22.87 25.69
C GLU A 122 4.87 21.88 24.97
N LYS A 123 4.05 22.37 24.04
CA LYS A 123 3.19 21.50 23.21
C LYS A 123 3.99 20.51 22.37
N TRP A 124 5.13 20.94 21.82
CA TRP A 124 6.02 20.05 21.05
C TRP A 124 6.71 19.01 21.93
N ILE A 125 7.13 19.40 23.13
CA ILE A 125 7.73 18.45 24.10
C ILE A 125 6.70 17.42 24.57
N TYR A 126 5.49 17.87 24.93
CA TYR A 126 4.40 16.98 25.33
C TYR A 126 4.00 16.01 24.21
N PHE A 127 3.93 16.49 22.95
CA PHE A 127 3.63 15.63 21.81
C PHE A 127 4.69 14.54 21.58
N LEU A 128 5.97 14.88 21.71
CA LEU A 128 7.07 13.96 21.43
C LEU A 128 7.36 12.98 22.57
N PHE A 129 7.23 13.42 23.82
CA PHE A 129 7.68 12.65 24.98
C PHE A 129 6.55 12.27 25.94
N LYS A 130 5.34 12.82 25.78
CA LYS A 130 4.22 12.69 26.73
C LYS A 130 4.61 13.08 28.17
N ILE A 131 5.59 13.97 28.31
CA ILE A 131 6.03 14.52 29.58
C ILE A 131 5.36 15.88 29.73
N ASP A 132 4.65 16.08 30.85
CA ASP A 132 4.14 17.39 31.23
C ASP A 132 5.29 18.18 31.89
N THR A 133 5.61 19.34 31.33
CA THR A 133 6.67 20.24 31.82
C THR A 133 6.12 21.55 32.36
N ARG A 134 4.83 21.62 32.68
CA ARG A 134 4.27 22.69 33.50
C ARG A 134 4.95 22.75 34.88
#